data_AF-A0A0R2IR00-F1
#
_entry.id   AF-A0A0R2IR00-F1
#
_cell.length_a   1.000
_cell.length_b   1.000
_cell.length_c   1.000
_cell.angle_alpha   90.00
_cell.angle_beta   90.00
_cell.angle_gamma   90.00
#
_symmetry.space_group_name_H-M   'P 1'
#
loop_
_entity.id
_entity.type
_entity.pdbx_description
1 polymer ?
#
loop_
_entity_poly.entity_id
_entity_poly.type
_entity_poly.pdbx_seq_one_letter_code
_entity_poly.pdbx_strand_id
1 'polypeptide(L)'
;MDQLVKVWTVANIELGAVHGAIPGILSLTNIQNDGAAWSILEGKTGFFYLITIAALAALGYFLYRTRGHFLYQISLSLIIAGAFGNFIDRLRLKYVVDMFQLDFINFPIFNVADLSLTIGVIILFIAILKED
;
A
#
# COMPACT_ATOMS: atom_id res chain seq x y z
N MET A 1 -4.71 -2.00 -10.74
CA MET A 1 -5.86 -2.02 -9.82
C MET A 1 -5.81 -0.86 -8.85
N ASP A 2 -4.77 -0.72 -8.03
CA ASP A 2 -4.59 0.38 -7.07
C ASP A 2 -4.92 1.77 -7.64
N GLN A 3 -4.19 2.19 -8.69
CA GLN A 3 -4.39 3.49 -9.33
C GLN A 3 -5.82 3.70 -9.87
N LEU A 4 -6.50 2.64 -10.34
CA LEU A 4 -7.88 2.76 -10.83
C LEU A 4 -8.84 3.01 -9.67
N VAL A 5 -8.67 2.31 -8.55
CA VAL A 5 -9.50 2.51 -7.36
C VAL A 5 -9.27 3.90 -6.76
N LYS A 6 -8.03 4.37 -6.69
CA LYS A 6 -7.69 5.72 -6.25
C LYS A 6 -8.33 6.80 -7.11
N VAL A 7 -8.23 6.67 -8.44
CA VAL A 7 -8.88 7.59 -9.39
C VAL A 7 -10.40 7.56 -9.22
N TRP A 8 -10.98 6.37 -9.06
CA TRP A 8 -12.42 6.24 -8.82
C TRP A 8 -12.84 6.89 -7.50
N THR A 9 -12.09 6.69 -6.40
CA THR A 9 -12.35 7.32 -5.11
C THR A 9 -12.34 8.83 -5.22
N VAL A 10 -11.29 9.43 -5.80
CA VAL A 10 -11.20 10.89 -5.95
C VAL A 10 -12.33 11.45 -6.80
N ALA A 11 -12.80 10.70 -7.80
CA ALA A 11 -13.88 11.13 -8.69
C ALA A 11 -15.29 10.98 -8.10
N ASN A 12 -15.50 10.12 -7.10
CA ASN A 12 -16.83 9.77 -6.61
C ASN A 12 -17.06 10.08 -5.12
N ILE A 13 -16.00 10.34 -4.35
CA ILE A 13 -16.07 10.60 -2.91
C ILE A 13 -15.38 11.94 -2.62
N GLU A 14 -16.13 12.90 -2.09
CA GLU A 14 -15.60 14.19 -1.67
C GLU A 14 -14.50 14.01 -0.60
N LEU A 15 -13.50 14.90 -0.60
CA LEU A 15 -12.41 14.83 0.36
C LEU A 15 -12.94 14.89 1.80
N GLY A 16 -12.60 13.90 2.62
CA GLY A 16 -13.05 13.75 3.99
C GLY A 16 -14.47 13.17 4.17
N ALA A 17 -15.22 12.93 3.09
CA ALA A 17 -16.53 12.30 3.18
C ALA A 17 -16.41 10.79 3.44
N VAL A 18 -17.34 10.25 4.21
CA VAL A 18 -17.41 8.82 4.56
C VAL A 18 -18.72 8.24 4.05
N HIS A 19 -18.63 7.20 3.23
CA HIS A 19 -19.75 6.46 2.67
C HIS A 19 -19.73 5.02 3.19
N GLY A 20 -20.78 4.61 3.90
CA GLY A 20 -20.89 3.23 4.37
C GLY A 20 -20.96 2.24 3.21
N ALA A 21 -20.08 1.22 3.20
CA ALA A 21 -20.09 0.16 2.20
C ALA A 21 -20.64 -1.15 2.77
N ILE A 22 -20.14 -1.57 3.94
CA ILE A 22 -20.64 -2.69 4.73
C ILE A 22 -20.93 -2.17 6.14
N PRO A 23 -22.21 -2.04 6.55
CA PRO A 23 -22.57 -1.44 7.83
C PRO A 23 -21.81 -2.03 9.03
N GLY A 24 -21.12 -1.17 9.77
CA GLY A 24 -20.35 -1.54 10.97
C GLY A 24 -19.04 -2.28 10.71
N ILE A 25 -18.66 -2.49 9.44
CA ILE A 25 -17.45 -3.22 9.07
C ILE A 25 -16.51 -2.35 8.22
N LEU A 26 -17.01 -1.82 7.11
CA LEU A 26 -16.21 -1.14 6.10
C LEU A 26 -16.95 0.08 5.57
N SER A 27 -16.27 1.21 5.62
CA SER A 27 -16.67 2.43 4.93
C SER A 27 -15.64 2.81 3.87
N LEU A 28 -16.10 3.49 2.83
CA LEU A 28 -15.26 4.13 1.83
C LEU A 28 -15.14 5.61 2.16
N THR A 29 -13.91 6.09 2.18
CA THR A 29 -13.58 7.49 2.41
C THR A 29 -12.61 8.00 1.36
N ASN A 30 -12.31 9.28 1.39
CA ASN A 30 -11.25 9.88 0.59
C ASN A 30 -10.38 10.71 1.52
N ILE A 31 -9.22 10.17 1.89
CA ILE A 31 -8.21 10.87 2.68
C ILE A 31 -6.92 11.00 1.88
N GLN A 32 -6.29 12.16 1.99
CA GLN A 32 -4.97 12.44 1.46
C GLN A 32 -3.95 12.25 2.57
N ASN A 33 -3.11 11.24 2.44
CA ASN A 33 -2.09 10.88 3.42
C ASN A 33 -0.71 11.29 2.92
N ASP A 34 -0.13 12.32 3.53
CA ASP A 34 1.22 12.82 3.26
C ASP A 34 2.28 12.25 4.23
N GLY A 35 1.87 11.35 5.13
CA GLY A 35 2.71 10.56 6.01
C GLY A 35 2.80 9.07 5.62
N ALA A 36 3.20 8.25 6.60
CA ALA A 36 3.08 6.80 6.59
C ALA A 36 1.85 6.36 7.41
N ALA A 37 1.77 5.08 7.76
CA ALA A 37 0.79 4.60 8.73
C ALA A 37 0.82 5.46 10.01
N TRP A 38 -0.35 5.80 10.55
CA TRP A 38 -0.51 6.67 11.72
C TRP A 38 0.12 8.07 11.56
N SER A 39 0.18 8.59 10.33
CA SER A 39 0.77 9.91 10.01
C SER A 39 2.23 10.09 10.44
N ILE A 40 2.96 8.99 10.65
CA ILE A 40 4.39 9.06 10.97
C ILE A 40 5.15 9.66 9.78
N LEU A 41 6.06 10.60 10.06
CA LEU A 41 6.89 11.30 9.06
C LEU A 41 6.07 12.16 8.06
N GLU A 42 4.96 12.74 8.51
CA GLU A 42 4.17 13.73 7.77
C GLU A 42 5.04 14.85 7.15
N GLY A 43 4.74 15.25 5.91
CA GLY A 43 5.49 16.26 5.17
C GLY A 43 6.92 15.86 4.74
N LYS A 44 7.39 14.62 5.02
CA LYS A 44 8.73 14.14 4.63
C LYS A 44 8.73 13.43 3.27
N THR A 45 8.06 13.99 2.26
CA THR A 45 7.92 13.35 0.94
C THR A 45 9.27 12.96 0.30
N GLY A 46 10.32 13.77 0.48
CA GLY A 46 11.67 13.46 0.00
C GLY A 46 12.30 12.22 0.66
N PHE A 47 12.04 12.00 1.95
CA PHE A 47 12.46 10.79 2.66
C PHE A 47 11.75 9.55 2.11
N PHE A 48 10.43 9.65 1.86
CA PHE A 48 9.67 8.57 1.24
C PHE A 48 10.17 8.23 -0.16
N TYR A 49 10.59 9.21 -0.96
CA TYR A 49 11.18 8.92 -2.26
C TYR A 49 12.46 8.10 -2.16
N LEU A 50 13.38 8.52 -1.29
CA LEU A 50 14.66 7.85 -1.13
C LEU A 50 14.48 6.40 -0.66
N ILE A 51 13.66 6.19 0.38
CA ILE A 51 13.46 4.86 0.95
C ILE A 51 12.70 3.95 -0.02
N THR A 52 11.70 4.46 -0.76
CA THR A 52 10.97 3.66 -1.73
C THR A 52 11.85 3.26 -2.92
N ILE A 53 12.70 4.15 -3.44
CA ILE A 53 13.63 3.81 -4.52
C ILE A 53 14.63 2.73 -4.05
N ALA A 54 15.20 2.91 -2.86
CA ALA A 54 16.13 1.93 -2.28
C ALA A 54 15.45 0.57 -2.07
N ALA A 55 14.23 0.56 -1.52
CA ALA A 55 13.45 -0.66 -1.31
C ALA A 55 13.11 -1.35 -2.64
N LEU A 56 12.65 -0.62 -3.66
CA LEU A 56 12.33 -1.18 -4.97
C LEU A 56 13.56 -1.79 -5.65
N ALA A 57 14.74 -1.16 -5.52
CA ALA A 57 15.99 -1.71 -6.04
C ALA A 57 16.37 -3.03 -5.32
N ALA A 58 16.32 -3.03 -3.99
CA ALA A 58 16.61 -4.23 -3.19
C ALA A 58 15.63 -5.38 -3.49
N LEU A 59 14.33 -5.09 -3.49
CA LEU A 59 13.28 -6.07 -3.80
C LEU A 59 13.40 -6.59 -5.23
N GLY A 60 13.73 -5.74 -6.20
CA GLY A 60 13.99 -6.16 -7.58
C GLY A 60 15.19 -7.10 -7.69
N TYR A 61 16.27 -6.81 -6.95
CA TYR A 61 17.41 -7.71 -6.85
C TYR A 61 17.04 -9.06 -6.22
N PHE A 62 16.29 -9.08 -5.12
CA PHE A 62 15.84 -10.33 -4.48
C PHE A 62 14.87 -11.11 -5.36
N LEU A 63 13.99 -10.41 -6.10
CA LEU A 63 13.08 -11.05 -7.05
C LEU A 63 13.87 -11.74 -8.17
N TYR A 64 14.95 -11.13 -8.65
CA TYR A 64 15.86 -11.78 -9.60
C TYR A 64 16.57 -12.99 -8.98
N ARG A 65 17.04 -12.87 -7.73
CA ARG A 65 17.85 -13.91 -7.08
C ARG A 65 17.06 -15.15 -6.68
N THR A 66 15.79 -14.98 -6.32
CA THR A 66 14.87 -16.05 -5.87
C THR A 66 14.04 -16.64 -7.02
N ARG A 67 14.45 -16.44 -8.27
CA ARG A 67 13.80 -17.04 -9.44
C ARG A 67 13.75 -18.55 -9.30
N GLY A 68 12.60 -19.14 -9.61
CA GLY A 68 12.32 -20.56 -9.40
C GLY A 68 11.62 -20.88 -8.08
N HIS A 69 11.64 -19.99 -7.08
CA HIS A 69 10.92 -20.18 -5.82
C HIS A 69 9.58 -19.43 -5.86
N PHE A 70 8.51 -20.15 -6.19
CA PHE A 70 7.19 -19.57 -6.46
C PHE A 70 6.67 -18.65 -5.34
N LEU A 71 6.80 -19.05 -4.08
CA LEU A 71 6.32 -18.25 -2.95
C LEU A 71 7.08 -16.92 -2.80
N TYR A 72 8.40 -16.91 -2.99
CA TYR A 72 9.20 -15.68 -3.02
C TYR A 72 8.85 -14.80 -4.22
N GLN A 73 8.62 -15.40 -5.39
CA GLN A 73 8.25 -14.63 -6.58
C GLN A 73 6.93 -13.89 -6.39
N ILE A 74 5.91 -14.57 -5.87
CA ILE A 74 4.60 -13.95 -5.60
C ILE A 74 4.72 -12.89 -4.51
N SER A 75 5.38 -13.19 -3.38
CA SER A 75 5.47 -12.27 -2.26
C SER A 75 6.19 -10.98 -2.66
N LEU A 76 7.37 -11.09 -3.27
CA LEU A 76 8.16 -9.94 -3.70
C LEU A 76 7.43 -9.14 -4.79
N SER A 77 6.73 -9.79 -5.72
CA SER A 77 5.94 -9.10 -6.74
C SER A 77 4.81 -8.26 -6.13
N LEU A 78 4.11 -8.78 -5.12
CA LEU A 78 3.05 -8.05 -4.42
C LEU A 78 3.59 -6.87 -3.61
N ILE A 79 4.74 -7.05 -2.94
CA ILE A 79 5.40 -5.96 -2.20
C ILE A 79 5.85 -4.86 -3.16
N ILE A 80 6.50 -5.23 -4.28
CA ILE A 80 6.93 -4.27 -5.31
C ILE A 80 5.74 -3.53 -5.90
N ALA A 81 4.66 -4.23 -6.26
CA ALA A 81 3.47 -3.62 -6.84
C ALA A 81 2.82 -2.61 -5.89
N GLY A 82 2.70 -2.94 -4.59
CA GLY A 82 2.15 -2.03 -3.60
C GLY A 82 3.07 -0.83 -3.33
N ALA A 83 4.37 -1.05 -3.16
CA ALA A 83 5.34 0.04 -3.01
C ALA A 83 5.30 1.00 -4.21
N PHE A 84 5.22 0.46 -5.42
CA PHE A 84 5.16 1.25 -6.65
C PHE A 84 3.83 2.02 -6.78
N GLY A 85 2.68 1.42 -6.43
CA GLY A 85 1.39 2.11 -6.44
C GLY A 85 1.36 3.35 -5.55
N ASN A 86 1.86 3.24 -4.33
CA ASN A 86 1.98 4.36 -3.40
C ASN A 86 3.07 5.37 -3.80
N PHE A 87 4.12 4.92 -4.50
CA PHE A 87 5.16 5.81 -5.03
C PHE A 87 4.64 6.72 -6.15
N ILE A 88 3.80 6.18 -7.05
CA ILE A 88 3.18 6.95 -8.14
C ILE A 88 2.39 8.14 -7.59
N ASP A 89 1.57 7.92 -6.56
CA ASP A 89 0.82 9.00 -5.91
C ASP A 89 1.75 10.03 -5.31
N ARG A 90 2.75 9.61 -4.52
CA ARG A 90 3.68 10.55 -3.89
C ARG A 90 4.45 11.37 -4.92
N LEU A 91 4.79 10.81 -6.09
CA LEU A 91 5.45 11.55 -7.17
C LEU A 91 4.53 12.61 -7.78
N ARG A 92 3.29 12.21 -8.11
CA ARG A 92 2.32 13.02 -8.86
C ARG A 92 1.55 14.03 -8.00
N LEU A 93 1.12 13.59 -6.82
CA LEU A 93 0.17 14.28 -5.93
C LEU A 93 0.83 14.82 -4.66
N LYS A 94 2.00 14.30 -4.28
CA LYS A 94 2.71 14.59 -3.01
C LYS A 94 2.12 13.95 -1.75
N TYR A 95 0.95 13.33 -1.86
CA TYR A 95 0.29 12.49 -0.85
C TYR A 95 -0.14 11.17 -1.49
N VAL A 96 -0.68 10.26 -0.69
CA VAL A 96 -1.31 9.00 -1.10
C VAL A 96 -2.82 9.09 -0.90
N VAL A 97 -3.60 8.53 -1.82
CA VAL A 97 -5.07 8.47 -1.66
C VAL A 97 -5.42 7.18 -0.91
N ASP A 98 -6.00 7.34 0.29
CA ASP A 98 -6.47 6.25 1.15
C ASP A 98 -8.00 6.23 1.21
N MET A 99 -8.59 5.03 1.22
CA MET A 99 -10.05 4.89 1.06
C MET A 99 -10.75 3.83 1.89
N PHE A 100 -10.06 2.81 2.38
CA PHE A 100 -10.70 1.74 3.15
C PHE A 100 -10.62 2.06 4.64
N GLN A 101 -11.77 2.35 5.24
CA GLN A 101 -11.92 2.59 6.66
C GLN A 101 -12.60 1.39 7.32
N LEU A 102 -11.96 0.80 8.33
CA LEU A 102 -12.58 -0.24 9.16
C LEU A 102 -13.36 0.43 10.28
N ASP A 103 -14.67 0.16 10.37
CA ASP A 103 -15.55 0.85 11.33
C ASP A 103 -15.56 0.19 12.72
N PHE A 104 -15.12 -1.07 12.81
CA PHE A 104 -15.13 -1.86 14.05
C PHE A 104 -13.85 -1.78 14.87
N ILE A 105 -12.81 -1.12 14.35
CA ILE A 105 -11.50 -0.99 15.00
C ILE A 105 -10.87 0.34 14.60
N ASN A 106 -10.17 0.99 15.54
CA ASN A 106 -9.35 2.15 15.21
C ASN A 106 -8.07 1.70 14.49
N PHE A 107 -8.19 1.44 13.20
CA PHE A 107 -7.10 1.07 12.31
C PHE A 107 -6.88 2.19 11.29
N PRO A 108 -5.64 2.49 10.87
CA PRO A 108 -5.37 3.51 9.86
C PRO A 108 -6.14 3.21 8.57
N ILE A 109 -6.69 4.24 7.95
CA ILE A 109 -7.32 4.11 6.65
C ILE A 109 -6.23 3.75 5.64
N PHE A 110 -6.52 2.81 4.75
CA PHE A 110 -5.53 2.23 3.85
C PHE A 110 -6.07 2.12 2.42
N ASN A 111 -5.22 1.68 1.50
CA ASN A 111 -5.56 1.49 0.10
C ASN A 111 -5.20 0.09 -0.43
N VAL A 112 -5.43 -0.13 -1.73
CA VAL A 112 -5.15 -1.40 -2.40
C VAL A 112 -3.64 -1.71 -2.43
N ALA A 113 -2.79 -0.70 -2.61
CA ALA A 113 -1.34 -0.87 -2.52
C ALA A 113 -0.88 -1.34 -1.13
N ASP A 114 -1.49 -0.84 -0.05
CA ASP A 114 -1.18 -1.28 1.32
C ASP A 114 -1.64 -2.73 1.57
N LEU A 115 -2.80 -3.13 1.03
CA LEU A 115 -3.23 -4.52 1.04
C LEU A 115 -2.23 -5.42 0.29
N SER A 116 -1.76 -4.99 -0.88
CA SER A 116 -0.76 -5.72 -1.67
C SER A 116 0.55 -5.88 -0.88
N LEU A 117 1.02 -4.81 -0.23
CA LEU A 117 2.20 -4.85 0.64
C LEU A 117 2.00 -5.85 1.79
N THR A 118 0.89 -5.73 2.52
CA THR A 118 0.60 -6.55 3.70
C THR A 118 0.51 -8.04 3.34
N ILE A 119 -0.26 -8.38 2.29
CA ILE A 119 -0.38 -9.77 1.82
C ILE A 119 0.97 -10.29 1.32
N GLY A 120 1.72 -9.49 0.56
CA GLY A 120 3.04 -9.87 0.08
C GLY A 120 4.00 -10.18 1.23
N VAL A 121 4.03 -9.35 2.28
CA VAL A 121 4.83 -9.59 3.48
C VAL A 121 4.40 -10.87 4.22
N ILE A 122 3.10 -11.10 4.38
CA ILE A 122 2.59 -12.35 5.00
C ILE A 122 3.05 -13.58 4.21
N ILE A 123 2.94 -13.56 2.88
CA ILE A 123 3.40 -14.68 2.04
C ILE A 123 4.91 -14.86 2.14
N LEU A 124 5.69 -13.77 2.20
CA LEU A 124 7.14 -13.84 2.39
C LEU A 124 7.50 -14.52 3.73
N PHE A 125 6.82 -14.16 4.81
CA PHE A 125 7.01 -14.83 6.10
C PHE A 125 6.70 -16.32 6.02
N ILE A 126 5.61 -16.70 5.36
CA ILE A 126 5.25 -18.12 5.15
C ILE A 126 6.32 -18.83 4.31
N ALA A 127 6.89 -18.17 3.30
CA ALA A 127 7.95 -18.75 2.48
C ALA A 127 9.20 -19.06 3.31
N ILE A 128 9.61 -18.12 4.15
CA ILE A 128 10.77 -18.28 5.05
C ILE A 128 10.54 -19.42 6.03
N LEU A 129 9.39 -19.44 6.71
CA LEU A 129 9.05 -20.48 7.71
C LEU A 129 8.91 -21.90 7.12
N LYS A 130 8.78 -22.02 5.80
CA LYS A 130 8.69 -23.31 5.10
C LYS A 130 10.03 -23.82 4.59
N GLU A 131 11.04 -22.95 4.49
CA GLU A 131 12.39 -23.32 4.09
C GLU A 131 13.25 -23.78 5.29
N ASP A 132 12.77 -23.56 6.52
CA ASP A 132 13.25 -24.19 7.75
C ASP A 132 12.53 -25.53 8.04
#